data_AF-A0A6J1P787-F1
#
_entry.id   AF-A0A6J1P787-F1
#
_cell.length_a   1.000
_cell.length_b   1.000
_cell.length_c   1.000
_cell.angle_alpha   90.00
_cell.angle_beta   90.00
_cell.angle_gamma   90.00
#
_symmetry.space_group_name_H-M   'P 1'
#
loop_
_entity.id
_entity.type
_entity.pdbx_description
1 polymer ?
#
loop_
_entity_poly.entity_id
_entity_poly.type
_entity_poly.pdbx_seq_one_letter_code
_entity_poly.pdbx_strand_id
1 'polypeptide(L)'
;MELIAIATGGRIVPRFEELSPDKLGSCGLVRELTFGTSKDEMLVIEQCSNSRAVTVLMRGGNRMIVEEAKRSVHDALCIVRSLVQVRAETSL
;
A
#
# COMPACT_ATOMS: atom_id res chain seq x y z
N MET A 1 0.22 9.27 -4.81
CA MET A 1 -1.25 9.41 -4.78
C MET A 1 -1.98 8.28 -5.48
N GLU A 2 -1.43 7.68 -6.54
CA GLU A 2 -2.09 6.60 -7.28
C GLU A 2 -2.44 5.39 -6.42
N LEU A 3 -1.55 4.92 -5.54
CA LEU A 3 -1.82 3.79 -4.64
C LEU A 3 -2.99 4.06 -3.69
N ILE A 4 -3.15 5.31 -3.23
CA ILE A 4 -4.26 5.70 -2.34
C ILE A 4 -5.57 5.70 -3.13
N ALA A 5 -5.57 6.23 -4.35
CA ALA A 5 -6.71 6.18 -5.26
C ALA A 5 -7.13 4.73 -5.57
N ILE A 6 -6.17 3.84 -5.84
CA ILE A 6 -6.43 2.42 -6.09
C ILE A 6 -6.97 1.73 -4.83
N ALA A 7 -6.35 1.96 -3.66
CA ALA A 7 -6.75 1.34 -2.41
C ALA A 7 -8.17 1.77 -2.01
N THR A 8 -8.47 3.07 -2.04
CA THR A 8 -9.76 3.63 -1.61
C THR A 8 -10.85 3.59 -2.68
N GLY A 9 -10.49 3.36 -3.95
CA GLY A 9 -11.40 3.44 -5.09
C GLY A 9 -11.71 4.87 -5.56
N GLY A 10 -11.09 5.88 -4.94
CA GLY A 10 -11.27 7.29 -5.32
C GLY A 10 -10.56 7.64 -6.63
N ARG A 11 -10.95 8.76 -7.25
CA ARG A 11 -10.28 9.32 -8.42
C ARG A 11 -9.52 10.58 -8.06
N ILE A 12 -8.35 10.77 -8.65
CA ILE A 12 -7.56 11.99 -8.48
C ILE A 12 -8.27 13.12 -9.23
N VAL A 13 -8.69 14.16 -8.52
CA VAL A 13 -9.42 15.30 -9.09
C VAL A 13 -8.45 16.48 -9.23
N PRO A 14 -8.21 16.99 -10.45
CA PRO A 14 -7.25 18.08 -10.67
C PRO A 14 -7.82 19.48 -10.38
N ARG A 15 -9.15 19.66 -10.49
CA ARG A 15 -9.84 20.94 -10.30
C ARG A 15 -10.96 20.79 -9.27
N PHE A 16 -11.10 21.77 -8.40
CA PHE A 16 -12.15 21.78 -7.36
C PHE A 16 -13.58 21.77 -7.94
N GLU A 17 -13.78 22.39 -9.11
CA GLU A 17 -15.05 22.42 -9.84
C GLU A 17 -15.55 21.02 -10.26
N GLU A 18 -14.65 20.05 -10.38
CA GLU A 18 -14.97 18.70 -10.82
C GLU A 18 -15.20 17.73 -9.65
N LEU A 19 -15.19 18.22 -8.41
CA LEU A 19 -15.37 17.40 -7.23
C LEU A 19 -16.82 16.88 -7.15
N SER A 20 -16.96 15.56 -7.13
CA SER A 20 -18.25 14.87 -7.01
C SER A 20 -18.13 13.75 -5.97
N PRO A 21 -19.23 13.40 -5.29
CA PRO A 21 -19.24 12.30 -4.32
C PRO A 21 -18.74 10.98 -4.91
N ASP A 22 -19.02 10.73 -6.19
CA ASP A 22 -18.60 9.52 -6.92
C ASP A 22 -17.08 9.40 -7.11
N LYS A 23 -16.34 10.50 -6.94
CA LYS A 23 -14.87 10.52 -7.05
C LYS A 23 -14.19 10.31 -5.70
N LEU A 24 -14.94 10.32 -4.59
CA LEU A 24 -14.41 10.11 -3.25
C LEU A 24 -14.10 8.62 -3.02
N GLY A 25 -12.98 8.35 -2.36
CA GLY A 25 -12.60 7.00 -1.96
C GLY A 25 -13.22 6.61 -0.62
N SER A 26 -13.45 5.32 -0.41
CA SER A 26 -13.95 4.75 0.84
C SER A 26 -12.86 3.98 1.58
N CYS A 27 -12.71 4.24 2.88
CA CYS A 27 -11.83 3.50 3.78
C CYS A 27 -12.45 3.39 5.16
N GLY A 28 -12.11 2.31 5.89
CA GLY A 28 -12.65 2.05 7.22
C GLY A 28 -11.92 2.81 8.33
N LEU A 29 -10.59 2.97 8.21
CA LEU A 29 -9.80 3.63 9.24
C LEU A 29 -8.72 4.52 8.63
N VAL A 30 -8.67 5.76 9.11
CA VAL A 30 -7.55 6.68 8.87
C VAL A 30 -6.97 7.05 10.23
N ARG A 31 -5.70 6.76 10.44
CA ARG A 31 -4.99 7.12 11.67
C ARG A 31 -3.64 7.73 11.37
N GLU A 32 -3.23 8.65 12.22
CA GLU A 32 -1.88 9.15 12.22
C GLU A 32 -1.03 8.30 13.17
N LEU A 33 0.12 7.85 12.70
CA LEU A 33 1.11 7.15 13.50
C LEU A 33 2.35 8.01 13.60
N THR A 34 2.69 8.40 14.83
CA THR A 34 3.96 9.04 15.15
C THR A 34 4.99 7.95 15.46
N PHE A 35 6.16 8.03 14.84
CA PHE A 35 7.17 6.99 14.95
C PHE A 35 8.45 7.46 15.66
N GLY A 36 8.64 6.99 16.90
CA GLY A 36 9.88 7.16 17.64
C GLY A 36 10.03 8.55 18.29
N THR A 37 11.27 8.94 18.58
CA THR A 37 11.64 10.28 19.11
C THR A 37 11.92 11.30 18.00
N SER A 38 12.18 10.83 16.79
CA SER A 38 12.10 11.60 15.56
C SER A 38 10.63 11.92 15.29
N LYS A 39 10.27 13.20 15.12
CA LYS A 39 8.90 13.68 14.92
C LYS A 39 8.34 13.32 13.52
N ASP A 40 8.54 12.09 13.08
CA ASP A 40 8.03 11.62 11.80
C ASP A 40 6.60 11.12 12.00
N GLU A 41 5.67 11.82 11.38
CA GLU A 41 4.24 11.51 11.37
C GLU A 41 3.88 10.86 10.03
N MET A 42 3.19 9.72 10.09
CA MET A 42 2.72 9.01 8.91
C MET A 42 1.21 8.78 9.02
N LEU A 43 0.50 9.19 7.98
CA LEU A 43 -0.92 8.88 7.84
C LEU A 43 -1.09 7.46 7.28
N VAL A 44 -1.76 6.61 8.04
CA VAL A 44 -2.05 5.21 7.70
C VAL A 44 -3.54 5.07 7.41
N ILE A 45 -3.84 4.56 6.23
CA ILE A 45 -5.19 4.29 5.75
C ILE A 45 -5.37 2.78 5.69
N GLU A 46 -6.31 2.24 6.46
CA GLU A 46 -6.60 0.81 6.55
C GLU A 46 -8.06 0.52 6.20
N GLN A 47 -8.35 -0.76 5.98
CA GLN A 47 -9.70 -1.25 5.66
C GLN A 47 -10.30 -0.54 4.44
N CYS A 48 -9.50 -0.37 3.40
CA CYS A 48 -10.02 0.17 2.14
C CYS A 48 -10.86 -0.90 1.42
N SER A 49 -11.84 -0.45 0.64
CA SER A 49 -12.75 -1.33 -0.11
C SER A 49 -12.04 -2.24 -1.11
N ASN A 50 -10.87 -1.84 -1.59
CA ASN A 50 -10.09 -2.58 -2.58
C ASN A 50 -8.78 -3.12 -1.97
N SER A 51 -8.69 -4.45 -1.84
CA SER A 51 -7.53 -5.17 -1.29
C SER A 51 -6.35 -5.32 -2.27
N ARG A 52 -6.42 -4.72 -3.48
CA ARG A 52 -5.38 -4.83 -4.51
C ARG A 52 -4.09 -4.06 -4.20
N ALA A 53 -4.09 -3.18 -3.21
CA ALA A 53 -2.91 -2.43 -2.79
C ALA A 53 -2.59 -2.74 -1.32
N VAL A 54 -1.42 -3.31 -1.07
CA VAL A 54 -0.91 -3.61 0.27
C VAL A 54 0.44 -2.92 0.44
N THR A 55 0.60 -2.20 1.55
CA THR A 55 1.84 -1.48 1.88
C THR A 55 2.50 -2.13 3.09
N VAL A 56 3.76 -2.52 2.97
CA VAL A 56 4.59 -3.02 4.07
C VAL A 56 5.58 -1.92 4.47
N LEU A 57 5.45 -1.41 5.70
CA LEU A 57 6.37 -0.42 6.24
C LEU A 57 7.57 -1.13 6.90
N MET A 58 8.76 -0.91 6.35
CA MET A 58 10.01 -1.46 6.89
C MET A 58 10.82 -0.34 7.56
N ARG A 59 11.33 -0.59 8.77
CA ARG A 59 12.19 0.34 9.51
C ARG A 59 13.46 -0.38 9.96
N GLY A 60 14.58 0.33 9.99
CA GLY A 60 15.86 -0.21 10.44
C GLY A 60 16.81 0.91 10.85
N GLY A 61 17.73 0.61 11.76
CA GLY A 61 18.70 1.59 12.28
C GLY A 61 19.82 1.97 11.29
N ASN A 62 19.94 1.25 10.17
CA ASN A 62 20.91 1.51 9.12
C ASN A 62 20.24 1.43 7.74
N ARG A 63 20.45 2.45 6.90
CA ARG A 63 19.94 2.51 5.53
C ARG A 63 20.32 1.27 4.70
N MET A 64 21.55 0.76 4.88
CA MET A 64 22.02 -0.44 4.16
C MET A 64 21.14 -1.67 4.47
N ILE A 65 20.76 -1.85 5.74
CA ILE A 65 19.91 -2.97 6.16
C ILE A 65 18.50 -2.82 5.59
N VAL A 66 17.95 -1.59 5.58
CA VAL A 66 16.60 -1.34 5.05
C VAL A 66 16.53 -1.65 3.55
N GLU A 67 17.53 -1.24 2.76
CA GLU A 67 17.58 -1.54 1.33
C GLU A 67 17.74 -3.04 1.06
N GLU A 68 18.58 -3.74 1.82
CA GLU A 68 18.74 -5.19 1.68
C GLU A 68 17.45 -5.94 2.07
N ALA A 69 16.78 -5.50 3.14
CA ALA A 69 15.52 -6.09 3.57
C ALA A 69 14.41 -5.89 2.53
N LYS A 70 14.33 -4.70 1.91
CA LYS A 70 13.41 -4.43 0.79
C LYS A 70 13.67 -5.37 -0.39
N ARG A 71 14.94 -5.59 -0.75
CA ARG A 71 15.32 -6.52 -1.82
C ARG A 71 14.93 -7.96 -1.49
N SER A 72 15.23 -8.41 -0.27
CA SER A 72 14.90 -9.77 0.19
C SER A 72 13.38 -10.03 0.17
N VAL A 73 12.58 -9.07 0.63
CA VAL A 73 11.11 -9.16 0.57
C VAL A 73 10.61 -9.19 -0.87
N HIS A 74 11.20 -8.39 -1.76
CA HIS A 74 10.84 -8.41 -3.18
C HIS A 74 11.09 -9.77 -3.83
N ASP A 75 12.24 -10.38 -3.56
CA ASP A 75 12.60 -11.71 -4.08
C ASP A 75 11.64 -12.78 -3.54
N ALA A 76 11.34 -12.75 -2.25
CA ALA A 76 10.37 -13.66 -1.63
C ALA A 76 8.97 -13.53 -2.24
N LEU A 77 8.48 -12.30 -2.45
CA LEU A 77 7.19 -12.05 -3.09
C LEU A 77 7.15 -12.54 -4.54
N CYS A 78 8.25 -12.40 -5.28
CA CYS A 78 8.36 -12.94 -6.64
C CYS A 78 8.24 -14.47 -6.65
N ILE A 79 8.85 -15.17 -5.69
CA ILE A 79 8.74 -16.62 -5.56
C ILE A 79 7.30 -17.03 -5.22
N VAL A 80 6.68 -16.37 -4.24
CA VAL A 80 5.29 -16.63 -3.85
C VAL A 80 4.34 -16.43 -5.04
N ARG A 81 4.53 -15.36 -5.82
CA ARG A 81 3.76 -15.13 -7.05
C ARG A 81 3.88 -16.30 -8.02
N SER A 82 5.10 -16.77 -8.28
CA SER A 82 5.33 -17.91 -9.18
C SER A 82 4.63 -19.17 -8.68
N LEU A 83 4.67 -19.46 -7.38
CA LEU A 83 4.01 -20.63 -6.80
C LEU A 83 2.48 -20.56 -6.85
N VAL A 84 1.90 -19.37 -6.64
CA VAL A 84 0.45 -19.17 -6.73
C VAL A 84 -0.02 -19.31 -8.18
N GLN A 85 0.74 -18.81 -9.15
CA GLN A 85 0.38 -18.91 -10.56
C GLN A 85 0.38 -20.37 -11.06
N VAL A 86 1.39 -21.16 -10.68
CA VAL A 86 1.46 -22.60 -11.04
C VAL A 86 0.26 -23.39 -10.51
N ARG A 87 -0.20 -23.08 -9.28
CA ARG A 87 -1.39 -23.72 -8.70
C ARG A 87 -2.68 -23.37 -9.43
N ALA A 88 -2.81 -22.14 -9.92
CA ALA A 88 -3.98 -21.72 -10.69
C ALA A 88 -4.06 -22.47 -12.04
N GLU A 89 -2.92 -22.72 -12.69
CA GLU A 89 -2.84 -23.45 -13.96
C GLU A 89 -3.10 -24.96 -13.82
N THR A 90 -2.78 -25.56 -12.66
CA THR A 90 -2.98 -27.01 -12.42
C THR A 90 -4.42 -27.36 -12.00
N SER A 91 -5.26 -26.35 -11.75
CA SER A 91 -6.66 -26.54 -11.34
C SER A 91 -7.66 -26.37 -12.50
N LEU A 92 -7.15 -26.26 -13.73
CA LEU A 92 -7.88 -26.26 -15.01
C LEU A 92 -7.58 -27.56 -15.77
#